data_AF-A0A379S784-F1
#
_entry.id   AF-A0A379S784-F1
#
_cell.length_a   1.000
_cell.length_b   1.000
_cell.length_c   1.000
_cell.angle_alpha   90.00
_cell.angle_beta   90.00
_cell.angle_gamma   90.00
#
_symmetry.space_group_name_H-M   'P 1'
#
loop_
_entity.id
_entity.type
_entity.pdbx_description
1 polymer ?
#
loop_
_entity_poly.entity_id
_entity_poly.type
_entity_poly.pdbx_seq_one_letter_code
_entity_poly.pdbx_strand_id
1 'polypeptide(L)'
;MYGLMFLTYKTANKPVGILSAFAFTGFLGYILGPILNAYLSAGMGDVIGMALGGTALVFFCCSAYVLTTRKDMSFLGGMLMAGIVVVLIGMVANIFLQLSALHLAISAVFILISSGAILYETSNIIHGGETNYIRATVSLYVSLV
;
A
#
# COMPACT_ATOMS: atom_id res chain seq x y z
N MET A 1 -9.80 10.01 5.62
CA MET A 1 -9.00 8.77 5.49
C MET A 1 -9.16 7.87 6.72
N TYR A 2 -8.74 8.27 7.91
CA TYR A 2 -8.84 7.45 9.14
C TYR A 2 -10.26 7.05 9.56
N GLY A 3 -11.26 7.92 9.35
CA GLY A 3 -12.66 7.62 9.68
C GLY A 3 -13.29 6.51 8.83
N LEU A 4 -13.00 6.45 7.52
CA LEU A 4 -13.45 5.34 6.67
C LEU A 4 -12.69 4.06 6.96
N MET A 5 -11.39 4.14 7.26
CA MET A 5 -10.59 2.98 7.67
C MET A 5 -11.15 2.32 8.94
N PHE A 6 -11.61 3.13 9.90
CA PHE A 6 -12.27 2.62 11.11
C PHE A 6 -13.64 2.01 10.81
N LEU A 7 -14.38 2.57 9.85
CA LEU A 7 -15.71 2.10 9.44
C LEU A 7 -15.62 0.78 8.64
N THR A 8 -14.63 0.62 7.77
CA THR A 8 -14.33 -0.66 7.09
C THR A 8 -13.86 -1.71 8.09
N TYR A 9 -12.99 -1.37 9.04
CA TYR A 9 -12.54 -2.31 10.08
C TYR A 9 -13.68 -2.77 11.01
N LYS A 10 -14.62 -1.87 11.31
CA LYS A 10 -15.82 -2.10 12.15
C LYS A 10 -16.93 -2.84 11.42
N THR A 11 -17.07 -2.66 10.11
CA THR A 11 -18.09 -3.31 9.27
C THR A 11 -17.56 -4.57 8.58
N ALA A 12 -16.27 -4.88 8.72
CA ALA A 12 -15.61 -6.05 8.12
C ALA A 12 -16.32 -7.38 8.41
N ASN A 13 -16.96 -7.55 9.57
CA ASN A 13 -17.65 -8.79 9.93
C ASN A 13 -19.09 -8.90 9.39
N LYS A 14 -19.54 -7.97 8.53
CA LYS A 14 -20.89 -7.97 7.93
C LYS A 14 -20.80 -7.90 6.41
N PRO A 15 -21.80 -8.40 5.66
CA PRO A 15 -21.84 -8.27 4.19
C PRO A 15 -21.85 -6.81 3.70
N VAL A 16 -22.23 -5.86 4.56
CA VAL A 16 -22.11 -4.40 4.33
C VAL A 16 -20.63 -3.95 4.24
N GLY A 17 -19.69 -4.76 4.71
CA GLY A 17 -18.26 -4.51 4.64
C GLY A 17 -17.74 -4.41 3.20
N ILE A 18 -18.35 -5.11 2.24
CA ILE A 18 -18.03 -5.01 0.81
C ILE A 18 -18.33 -3.59 0.30
N LEU A 19 -19.51 -3.05 0.65
CA LEU A 19 -19.89 -1.68 0.27
C LEU A 19 -18.93 -0.65 0.88
N SER A 20 -18.50 -0.87 2.13
CA SER A 20 -17.51 0.00 2.77
C SER A 20 -16.12 -0.10 2.13
N ALA A 21 -15.72 -1.27 1.64
CA ALA A 21 -14.47 -1.45 0.91
C ALA A 21 -14.50 -0.68 -0.42
N PHE A 22 -15.59 -0.78 -1.19
CA PHE A 22 -15.78 0.04 -2.41
C PHE A 22 -15.84 1.54 -2.13
N ALA A 23 -16.47 1.95 -1.03
CA ALA A 23 -16.46 3.36 -0.62
C ALA A 23 -15.04 3.83 -0.24
N PHE A 24 -14.24 2.97 0.39
CA PHE A 24 -12.86 3.27 0.75
C PHE A 24 -11.94 3.35 -0.48
N THR A 25 -12.03 2.39 -1.40
CA THR A 25 -11.26 2.41 -2.66
C THR A 25 -11.66 3.60 -3.54
N GLY A 26 -12.97 3.89 -3.65
CA GLY A 26 -13.46 5.07 -4.36
C GLY A 26 -12.98 6.38 -3.73
N PHE A 27 -12.96 6.46 -2.40
CA PHE A 27 -12.45 7.63 -1.68
C PHE A 27 -10.94 7.82 -1.84
N LEU A 28 -10.16 6.73 -1.84
CA LEU A 28 -8.72 6.79 -2.14
C LEU A 28 -8.45 7.21 -3.58
N GLY A 29 -9.25 6.70 -4.53
CA GLY A 29 -9.23 7.17 -5.92
C GLY A 29 -9.56 8.65 -6.05
N TYR A 30 -10.52 9.16 -5.28
CA TYR A 30 -10.86 10.58 -5.24
C TYR A 30 -9.69 11.45 -4.73
N ILE A 31 -8.94 10.98 -3.72
CA ILE A 31 -7.74 11.68 -3.22
C ILE A 31 -6.60 11.61 -4.23
N LEU A 32 -6.45 10.50 -4.95
CA LEU A 32 -5.44 10.36 -6.01
C LEU A 32 -5.73 11.23 -7.23
N GLY A 33 -7.00 11.52 -7.53
CA GLY A 33 -7.42 12.30 -8.70
C GLY A 33 -6.65 13.62 -8.87
N PRO A 34 -6.61 14.52 -7.87
CA PRO A 34 -5.82 15.75 -7.92
C PRO A 34 -4.32 15.55 -8.15
N ILE A 35 -3.75 14.49 -7.56
CA ILE A 35 -2.32 14.17 -7.71
C ILE A 35 -2.05 13.76 -9.17
N LEU A 36 -2.86 12.86 -9.71
CA LEU A 36 -2.77 12.45 -11.11
C LEU A 36 -2.99 13.63 -12.07
N ASN A 37 -3.93 14.52 -11.76
CA ASN A 37 -4.18 15.71 -12.56
C ASN A 37 -2.97 16.68 -12.54
N ALA A 38 -2.29 16.82 -11.40
CA ALA A 38 -1.06 17.62 -11.33
C ALA A 38 0.02 17.07 -12.27
N TYR A 39 0.25 15.75 -12.29
CA TYR A 39 1.21 15.11 -13.21
C TYR A 39 0.77 15.19 -14.69
N LEU A 40 -0.52 15.07 -14.97
CA LEU A 40 -1.07 15.23 -16.33
C LEU A 40 -0.94 16.68 -16.83
N SER A 41 -1.23 17.66 -15.98
CA SER A 41 -1.11 19.08 -16.31
C SER A 41 0.34 19.52 -16.54
N ALA A 42 1.30 18.80 -15.95
CA ALA A 42 2.73 18.94 -16.21
C ALA A 42 3.22 18.22 -17.49
N GLY A 43 2.32 17.59 -18.26
CA GLY A 43 2.67 16.84 -19.48
C GLY A 43 3.32 15.47 -19.22
N MET A 44 3.31 14.99 -17.98
CA MET A 44 3.97 13.73 -17.57
C MET A 44 3.01 12.53 -17.57
N GLY A 45 2.07 12.47 -18.51
CA GLY A 45 1.06 11.41 -18.58
C GLY A 45 1.63 10.00 -18.72
N ASP A 46 2.75 9.85 -19.43
CA ASP A 46 3.43 8.56 -19.61
C ASP A 46 3.96 7.99 -18.29
N VAL A 47 4.32 8.85 -17.34
CA VAL A 47 4.85 8.44 -16.03
C VAL A 47 3.77 7.75 -15.20
N ILE A 48 2.51 8.13 -15.36
CA ILE A 48 1.39 7.47 -14.68
C ILE A 48 1.23 6.02 -15.19
N GLY A 49 1.34 5.82 -16.51
CA GLY A 49 1.29 4.49 -17.12
C GLY A 49 2.46 3.60 -16.68
N MET A 50 3.67 4.16 -16.66
CA MET A 50 4.86 3.45 -16.15
C MET A 50 4.77 3.13 -14.66
N ALA A 51 4.29 4.06 -13.83
CA ALA A 51 4.12 3.84 -12.41
C ALA A 51 3.08 2.74 -12.14
N LEU A 52 1.93 2.78 -12.85
CA LEU A 52 0.90 1.75 -12.75
C LEU A 52 1.46 0.38 -13.17
N GLY A 53 2.15 0.31 -14.30
CA GLY A 53 2.76 -0.93 -14.80
C GLY A 53 3.83 -1.48 -13.87
N GLY A 54 4.67 -0.61 -13.30
CA GLY A 54 5.70 -0.97 -12.34
C GLY A 54 5.11 -1.55 -11.05
N THR A 55 4.11 -0.88 -10.46
CA THR A 55 3.42 -1.38 -9.27
C THR A 55 2.70 -2.70 -9.54
N ALA A 56 2.03 -2.84 -10.69
CA ALA A 56 1.38 -4.08 -11.09
C ALA A 56 2.37 -5.25 -11.23
N LEU A 57 3.53 -5.02 -11.86
CA LEU A 57 4.59 -6.01 -11.98
C LEU A 57 5.16 -6.42 -10.63
N VAL A 58 5.48 -5.45 -9.76
CA VAL A 58 6.01 -5.74 -8.42
C VAL A 58 4.99 -6.54 -7.61
N PHE A 59 3.73 -6.13 -7.61
CA PHE A 59 2.65 -6.84 -6.93
C PHE A 59 2.52 -8.29 -7.44
N PHE A 60 2.49 -8.48 -8.76
CA PHE A 60 2.33 -9.80 -9.35
C PHE A 60 3.53 -10.71 -9.06
N CYS A 61 4.76 -10.19 -9.19
CA CYS A 61 5.98 -10.92 -8.86
C CYS A 61 6.04 -11.31 -7.39
N CYS A 62 5.80 -10.37 -6.47
CA CYS A 62 5.81 -10.62 -5.03
C CYS A 62 4.70 -11.61 -4.63
N SER A 63 3.48 -11.42 -5.12
CA SER A 63 2.36 -12.30 -4.83
C SER A 63 2.59 -13.72 -5.37
N ALA A 64 3.05 -13.84 -6.62
CA ALA A 64 3.40 -15.14 -7.23
C ALA A 64 4.53 -15.85 -6.47
N TYR A 65 5.55 -15.12 -6.01
CA TYR A 65 6.64 -15.68 -5.22
C TYR A 65 6.15 -16.31 -3.91
N VAL A 66 5.25 -15.64 -3.19
CA VAL A 66 4.72 -16.16 -1.91
C VAL A 66 3.73 -17.28 -2.14
N LEU A 67 2.89 -17.19 -3.18
CA LEU A 67 1.96 -18.25 -3.58
C LEU A 67 2.69 -19.54 -3.97
N THR A 68 3.85 -19.44 -4.64
CA THR A 68 4.66 -20.59 -5.05
C THR A 68 5.51 -21.14 -3.90
N THR A 69 6.18 -20.26 -3.13
CA THR A 69 7.09 -20.68 -2.05
C THR A 69 6.34 -21.12 -0.80
N ARG A 70 5.07 -20.67 -0.61
CA ARG A 70 4.21 -20.96 0.56
C ARG A 70 4.96 -20.77 1.88
N LYS A 71 5.83 -19.74 1.92
CA LYS A 71 6.71 -19.47 3.06
C LYS A 71 6.02 -18.53 4.03
N ASP A 72 6.07 -18.87 5.32
CA ASP A 72 5.65 -18.01 6.41
C ASP A 72 6.56 -16.78 6.49
N MET A 73 6.00 -15.62 6.13
CA MET A 73 6.69 -14.33 6.19
C MET A 73 6.32 -13.54 7.45
N SER A 74 5.80 -14.19 8.49
CA SER A 74 5.39 -13.54 9.75
C SER A 74 6.52 -12.71 10.38
N PHE A 75 7.78 -13.13 10.21
CA PHE A 75 8.97 -12.39 10.64
C PHE A 75 9.08 -10.97 10.05
N LEU A 76 8.50 -10.75 8.87
CA LEU A 76 8.53 -9.46 8.17
C LEU A 76 7.67 -8.40 8.88
N GLY A 77 6.67 -8.80 9.68
CA GLY A 77 5.78 -7.86 10.36
C GLY A 77 6.51 -6.88 11.29
N GLY A 78 7.50 -7.36 12.04
CA GLY A 78 8.32 -6.50 12.91
C GLY A 78 9.21 -5.53 12.13
N MET A 79 9.78 -5.98 11.02
CA MET A 79 10.59 -5.14 10.13
C MET A 79 9.75 -4.07 9.43
N LEU A 80 8.55 -4.42 8.95
CA LEU A 80 7.63 -3.49 8.30
C LEU A 80 7.19 -2.39 9.25
N MET A 81 6.88 -2.73 10.52
CA MET A 81 6.52 -1.74 11.53
C MET A 81 7.67 -0.76 11.80
N ALA A 82 8.90 -1.27 11.94
CA ALA A 82 10.08 -0.42 12.09
C ALA A 82 10.32 0.46 10.85
N GLY A 83 10.17 -0.10 9.64
CA GLY A 83 10.31 0.62 8.38
C GLY A 83 9.34 1.80 8.24
N ILE A 84 8.07 1.59 8.61
CA ILE A 84 7.06 2.66 8.61
C ILE A 84 7.46 3.80 9.54
N VAL A 85 7.96 3.50 10.74
CA VAL A 85 8.43 4.53 11.70
C VAL A 85 9.62 5.30 11.13
N VAL A 86 10.57 4.61 10.49
CA VAL A 86 11.73 5.24 9.84
C VAL A 86 11.30 6.18 8.72
N VAL A 87 10.37 5.76 7.86
CA VAL A 87 9.84 6.62 6.79
C VAL A 87 9.13 7.84 7.38
N LEU A 88 8.34 7.66 8.45
CA LEU A 88 7.61 8.76 9.09
C LEU A 88 8.58 9.82 9.64
N ILE A 89 9.65 9.39 10.31
CA ILE A 89 10.73 10.29 10.76
C ILE A 89 11.41 10.95 9.57
N GLY A 90 11.71 10.19 8.50
CA GLY A 90 12.30 10.70 7.27
C GLY A 90 11.45 11.77 6.58
N MET A 91 10.13 11.59 6.56
CA MET A 91 9.18 12.58 6.02
C MET A 91 9.19 13.87 6.84
N VAL A 92 9.21 13.78 8.17
CA VAL A 92 9.32 14.96 9.04
C VAL A 92 10.64 15.69 8.82
N ALA A 93 11.76 14.96 8.73
CA ALA A 93 13.06 15.54 8.42
C ALA A 93 13.09 16.20 7.02
N ASN A 94 12.40 15.62 6.03
CA ASN A 94 12.31 16.17 4.69
C ASN A 94 11.61 17.53 4.64
N ILE A 95 10.67 17.80 5.54
CA ILE A 95 9.99 19.10 5.62
C ILE A 95 10.97 20.23 5.98
N PHE A 96 11.96 19.96 6.82
CA PHE A 96 12.96 20.94 7.25
C PHE A 96 14.15 21.04 6.29
N LEU A 97 14.55 19.92 5.67
CA LEU A 97 15.75 19.86 4.84
C LEU A 97 15.46 20.16 3.35
N GLN A 98 14.25 19.85 2.87
CA GLN A 98 13.80 20.02 1.47
C GLN A 98 14.83 19.58 0.41
N LEU A 99 15.62 18.54 0.70
CA LEU A 99 16.64 18.04 -0.21
C LEU A 99 16.03 17.07 -1.22
N SER A 100 16.19 17.33 -2.51
CA SER A 100 15.69 16.46 -3.59
C SER A 100 16.21 15.02 -3.49
N ALA A 101 17.46 14.84 -3.01
CA ALA A 101 18.04 13.51 -2.79
C ALA A 101 17.35 12.74 -1.66
N LEU A 102 16.93 13.43 -0.59
CA LEU A 102 16.22 12.82 0.54
C LEU A 102 14.82 12.39 0.11
N HIS A 103 14.14 13.21 -0.71
CA HIS A 103 12.84 12.85 -1.28
C HIS A 103 12.91 11.56 -2.12
N LEU A 104 13.91 11.45 -3.00
CA LEU A 104 14.12 10.24 -3.81
C LEU A 104 14.40 9.01 -2.93
N ALA A 105 15.24 9.16 -1.90
CA ALA A 105 15.56 8.08 -0.97
C ALA A 105 14.32 7.60 -0.20
N ILE A 106 13.47 8.52 0.27
CA ILE A 106 12.22 8.19 0.95
C ILE A 106 11.28 7.42 0.02
N SER A 107 11.11 7.88 -1.23
CA SER A 107 10.31 7.15 -2.23
C SER A 107 10.82 5.73 -2.49
N ALA A 108 12.14 5.55 -2.61
CA ALA A 108 12.73 4.23 -2.84
C ALA A 108 12.52 3.28 -1.64
N VAL A 109 12.72 3.78 -0.42
CA VAL A 109 12.47 3.02 0.81
C VAL A 109 10.98 2.68 0.94
N PHE A 110 10.09 3.59 0.57
CA PHE A 110 8.65 3.36 0.59
C PHE A 110 8.26 2.22 -0.36
N ILE A 111 8.79 2.19 -1.59
CA ILE A 111 8.56 1.08 -2.54
C ILE A 111 9.02 -0.27 -1.96
N LEU A 112 10.18 -0.30 -1.30
CA LEU A 112 10.69 -1.51 -0.64
C LEU A 112 9.79 -1.96 0.52
N ILE A 113 9.30 -1.03 1.34
CA ILE A 113 8.37 -1.35 2.43
C ILE A 113 7.03 -1.85 1.87
N SER A 114 6.47 -1.19 0.85
CA SER A 114 5.20 -1.60 0.23
C SER A 114 5.30 -2.99 -0.42
N SER A 115 6.39 -3.28 -1.14
CA SER A 115 6.64 -4.64 -1.67
C SER A 115 6.78 -5.68 -0.56
N GLY A 116 7.46 -5.36 0.54
CA GLY A 116 7.50 -6.20 1.74
C GLY A 116 6.12 -6.40 2.38
N ALA A 117 5.29 -5.36 2.44
CA ALA A 117 3.92 -5.45 2.95
C ALA A 117 3.06 -6.36 2.08
N ILE A 118 3.18 -6.31 0.75
CA ILE A 118 2.49 -7.22 -0.17
C ILE A 118 2.91 -8.68 0.09
N LEU A 119 4.20 -8.95 0.31
CA LEU A 119 4.71 -10.28 0.65
C LEU A 119 4.13 -10.78 1.98
N TYR A 120 4.13 -9.91 3.00
CA TYR A 120 3.62 -10.21 4.34
C TYR A 120 2.12 -10.49 4.31
N GLU A 121 1.32 -9.61 3.71
CA GLU A 121 -0.13 -9.75 3.60
C GLU A 121 -0.52 -10.98 2.79
N THR A 122 0.12 -11.20 1.62
CA THR A 122 -0.12 -12.41 0.81
C THR A 122 0.21 -13.68 1.60
N SER A 123 1.29 -13.68 2.37
CA SER A 123 1.66 -14.81 3.23
C SER A 123 0.64 -15.01 4.35
N ASN A 124 0.19 -13.95 5.00
CA ASN A 124 -0.80 -14.00 6.08
C ASN A 124 -2.17 -14.53 5.62
N ILE A 125 -2.57 -14.21 4.38
CA ILE A 125 -3.77 -14.75 3.74
C ILE A 125 -3.65 -16.26 3.51
N ILE A 126 -2.49 -16.73 3.05
CA ILE A 126 -2.26 -18.16 2.74
C ILE A 126 -2.19 -19.02 4.01
N HIS A 127 -1.58 -18.51 5.08
CA HIS A 127 -1.36 -19.26 6.32
C HIS A 127 -2.51 -19.11 7.33
N GLY A 128 -3.62 -18.48 6.93
CA GLY A 128 -4.87 -18.45 7.69
C GLY A 128 -4.90 -17.45 8.86
N GLY A 129 -4.05 -16.43 8.85
CA GLY A 129 -4.01 -15.41 9.90
C GLY A 129 -5.16 -14.38 9.84
N GLU A 130 -5.66 -14.04 8.64
CA GLU A 130 -6.81 -13.15 8.42
C GLU A 130 -7.97 -13.96 7.81
N THR A 131 -8.86 -14.49 8.65
CA THR A 131 -10.05 -15.23 8.20
C THR A 131 -11.11 -14.36 7.53
N ASN A 132 -10.90 -13.03 7.49
CA ASN A 132 -11.85 -12.08 6.96
C ASN A 132 -11.33 -11.46 5.65
N TYR A 133 -11.87 -11.94 4.52
CA TYR A 133 -11.52 -11.50 3.17
C TYR A 133 -11.62 -9.98 2.96
N ILE A 134 -12.47 -9.26 3.71
CA ILE A 134 -12.63 -7.81 3.58
C ILE A 134 -11.40 -7.06 4.12
N ARG A 135 -10.82 -7.51 5.24
CA ARG A 135 -9.63 -6.87 5.84
C ARG A 135 -8.39 -7.12 5.00
N ALA A 136 -8.20 -8.38 4.60
CA ALA A 136 -7.13 -8.79 3.69
C ALA A 136 -7.14 -8.02 2.36
N THR A 137 -8.33 -7.77 1.79
CA THR A 137 -8.43 -7.00 0.54
C THR A 137 -8.07 -5.52 0.76
N VAL A 138 -8.51 -4.93 1.88
CA VAL A 138 -8.22 -3.52 2.19
C VAL A 138 -6.75 -3.31 2.53
N SER A 139 -6.11 -4.20 3.28
CA SER A 139 -4.68 -4.11 3.60
C SER A 139 -3.80 -4.27 2.35
N LEU A 140 -4.14 -5.22 1.47
CA LEU A 140 -3.48 -5.35 0.17
C LEU A 140 -3.69 -4.11 -0.71
N TYR A 141 -4.89 -3.54 -0.73
CA TYR A 141 -5.17 -2.32 -1.50
C TYR A 141 -4.33 -1.13 -1.00
N VAL A 142 -4.22 -0.95 0.31
CA VAL A 142 -3.39 0.10 0.91
C VAL A 142 -1.89 -0.14 0.66
N SER A 143 -1.45 -1.39 0.53
CA SER A 143 -0.06 -1.69 0.18
C SER A 143 0.27 -1.42 -1.29
N LEU A 144 -0.76 -1.34 -2.14
CA LEU A 144 -0.65 -1.12 -3.58
C LEU A 144 -0.71 0.37 -3.95
N VAL A 145 -1.45 1.17 -3.19
CA VAL A 145 -1.66 2.63 -3.37
C VAL A 145 -0.64 3.44 -2.57
#